data_AF-A0A8C2SPR4-F1
#
_entry.id   AF-A0A8C2SPR4-F1
#
_cell.length_a   1.000
_cell.length_b   1.000
_cell.length_c   1.000
_cell.angle_alpha   90.00
_cell.angle_beta   90.00
_cell.angle_gamma   90.00
#
_symmetry.space_group_name_H-M   'P 1'
#
loop_
_entity.id
_entity.type
_entity.pdbx_description
1 polymer ?
#
loop_
_entity_poly.entity_id
_entity_poly.type
_entity_poly.pdbx_seq_one_letter_code
_entity_poly.pdbx_strand_id
1 'polypeptide(L)'
;MQSITTYLQSTMFSKLIRSPSLAVLCRGVHASLSSATSVATKKTIQGPPSSDYIFEREAKYGAHNYHPLPVALERGKGVYVWDVEGRKYFDFLSAYSAVNQGHCHPKIVDALKAQSEKLTLTSRAFYNDVLGEYEEFVTKMFNYNKVLPMNTGVEAGETACKLARKWAYTVKGVPKYKAKIIFAAGNFWGRTMSAISSSTDPTSYDGFGPFMPGFELIPYNDLPALEVLFIADEIQTGLARTGKMLAVDHENVRPDIILLGKALSGGLYPVSAVLCDDEVMLTIKPGEHGSTYGGNPLACRVALAALEVIEEEGLVKNAEIMGNILRNELMKTPSDIVTCVRGRGLLNAIVIRETKDYDAWKVCLRLRDNGLLAKPTHGDIIRLAPPLVIKEDEIRECIEIIHKTILSF
;
A
#
# COMPACT_ATOMS: atom_id res chain seq x y z
N MET A 1 -55.93 8.30 -20.52
CA MET A 1 -57.19 7.86 -19.89
C MET A 1 -56.84 6.66 -19.03
N GLN A 2 -56.68 6.83 -17.72
CA GLN A 2 -57.71 6.53 -16.71
C GLN A 2 -58.11 5.04 -16.74
N SER A 3 -57.99 4.20 -15.70
CA SER A 3 -57.73 4.37 -14.26
C SER A 3 -57.65 2.98 -13.57
N ILE A 4 -57.27 2.97 -12.28
CA ILE A 4 -57.72 2.05 -11.17
C ILE A 4 -57.05 0.65 -11.08
N THR A 5 -56.71 0.00 -9.95
CA THR A 5 -56.55 0.23 -8.48
C THR A 5 -56.13 -1.15 -7.90
N THR A 6 -54.93 -1.32 -7.30
CA THR A 6 -54.63 -1.53 -5.85
C THR A 6 -55.17 -2.81 -5.14
N TYR A 7 -54.20 -3.63 -4.66
CA TYR A 7 -54.07 -4.32 -3.35
C TYR A 7 -54.88 -5.58 -2.88
N LEU A 8 -54.10 -6.52 -2.30
CA LEU A 8 -54.29 -7.36 -1.08
C LEU A 8 -54.53 -8.89 -1.14
N GLN A 9 -53.49 -9.61 -0.68
CA GLN A 9 -53.42 -10.65 0.38
C GLN A 9 -54.00 -12.09 0.21
N SER A 10 -53.04 -13.05 0.22
CA SER A 10 -52.94 -14.31 1.01
C SER A 10 -54.17 -15.22 1.22
N THR A 11 -54.05 -16.51 0.88
CA THR A 11 -53.91 -17.65 1.84
C THR A 11 -53.77 -19.02 1.15
N MET A 12 -53.13 -19.93 1.89
CA MET A 12 -52.78 -21.33 1.59
C MET A 12 -53.97 -22.24 1.23
N PHE A 13 -53.70 -23.30 0.45
CA PHE A 13 -54.31 -24.61 0.69
C PHE A 13 -53.34 -25.78 0.43
N SER A 14 -53.45 -26.75 1.32
CA SER A 14 -52.61 -27.91 1.63
C SER A 14 -52.84 -29.17 0.80
N LYS A 15 -51.88 -30.10 0.84
CA LYS A 15 -51.99 -31.60 0.97
C LYS A 15 -50.54 -32.15 0.96
N LEU A 16 -49.88 -32.70 1.99
CA LEU A 16 -50.17 -33.75 3.00
C LEU A 16 -50.64 -35.06 2.34
N ILE A 17 -49.89 -36.18 2.41
CA ILE A 17 -49.86 -37.24 3.47
C ILE A 17 -48.65 -38.16 3.13
N ARG A 18 -47.64 -38.37 3.99
CA ARG A 18 -47.46 -39.25 5.18
C ARG A 18 -47.11 -40.74 4.89
N SER A 19 -46.22 -41.25 5.75
CA SER A 19 -45.52 -42.55 5.76
C SER A 19 -46.38 -43.70 6.35
N PRO A 20 -45.83 -44.92 6.62
CA PRO A 20 -45.06 -45.15 7.87
C PRO A 20 -43.88 -46.14 7.79
N SER A 21 -43.11 -46.08 8.89
CA SER A 21 -41.94 -46.85 9.35
C SER A 21 -42.17 -48.34 9.65
N LEU A 22 -41.08 -49.14 9.68
CA LEU A 22 -40.69 -49.89 10.90
C LEU A 22 -39.23 -50.40 10.81
N ALA A 23 -38.56 -50.43 11.96
CA ALA A 23 -37.15 -50.80 12.17
C ALA A 23 -36.94 -52.32 12.29
N VAL A 24 -35.77 -52.82 11.88
CA VAL A 24 -35.16 -54.06 12.38
C VAL A 24 -33.65 -53.88 12.53
N LEU A 25 -33.16 -54.25 13.71
CA LEU A 25 -31.77 -54.27 14.16
C LEU A 25 -31.08 -55.54 13.63
N CYS A 26 -29.89 -55.46 13.04
CA CYS A 26 -28.98 -56.61 12.99
C CYS A 26 -27.51 -56.18 12.92
N ARG A 27 -26.69 -56.86 13.74
CA ARG A 27 -25.24 -56.70 13.90
C ARG A 27 -24.49 -57.08 12.62
N GLY A 28 -23.43 -56.35 12.31
CA GLY A 28 -22.46 -56.73 11.28
C GLY A 28 -21.18 -55.90 11.41
N VAL A 29 -20.18 -56.46 12.09
CA VAL A 29 -18.81 -55.93 12.14
C VAL A 29 -18.18 -56.16 10.78
N HIS A 30 -17.91 -55.11 10.01
CA HIS A 30 -17.00 -55.16 8.86
C HIS A 30 -16.04 -53.98 8.93
N ALA A 31 -14.79 -54.32 9.23
CA ALA A 31 -13.64 -53.43 9.15
C ALA A 31 -13.39 -53.07 7.68
N SER A 32 -13.66 -51.83 7.30
CA SER A 32 -13.14 -51.26 6.06
C SER A 32 -11.75 -50.69 6.33
N LEU A 33 -10.74 -51.39 5.83
CA LEU A 33 -9.38 -50.87 5.67
C LEU A 33 -9.43 -49.64 4.76
N SER A 34 -9.47 -48.44 5.35
CA SER A 34 -9.11 -47.22 4.63
C SER A 34 -7.60 -47.27 4.41
N SER A 35 -7.19 -47.60 3.18
CA SER A 35 -5.81 -47.42 2.75
C SER A 35 -5.48 -45.93 2.89
N ALA A 36 -4.72 -45.60 3.94
CA ALA A 36 -4.04 -44.32 4.01
C ALA A 36 -3.13 -44.24 2.78
N THR A 37 -3.53 -43.47 1.78
CA THR A 37 -2.63 -43.02 0.72
C THR A 37 -1.50 -42.30 1.42
N SER A 38 -0.36 -42.99 1.54
CA SER A 38 0.89 -42.38 1.92
C SER A 38 1.13 -41.26 0.91
N VAL A 39 1.05 -40.02 1.40
CA VAL A 39 1.63 -38.90 0.68
C VAL A 39 3.11 -39.20 0.64
N ALA A 40 3.52 -39.85 -0.44
CA ALA A 40 4.91 -40.10 -0.74
C ALA A 40 5.59 -38.74 -0.67
N THR A 41 6.40 -38.55 0.38
CA THR A 41 7.36 -37.48 0.51
C THR A 41 8.32 -37.61 -0.66
N LYS A 42 7.96 -36.97 -1.78
CA LYS A 42 8.87 -36.78 -2.91
C LYS A 42 10.12 -36.13 -2.32
N LYS A 43 11.24 -36.85 -2.49
CA LYS A 43 12.60 -36.41 -2.20
C LYS A 43 12.72 -34.91 -2.43
N THR A 44 13.10 -34.21 -1.37
CA THR A 44 13.57 -32.83 -1.41
C THR A 44 14.60 -32.70 -2.52
N ILE A 45 14.26 -31.91 -3.54
CA ILE A 45 15.20 -31.48 -4.57
C ILE A 45 16.30 -30.73 -3.82
N GLN A 46 17.53 -31.25 -3.84
CA GLN A 46 18.68 -30.58 -3.25
C GLN A 46 19.06 -29.38 -4.12
N GLY A 47 18.70 -28.19 -3.67
CA GLY A 47 18.98 -26.88 -4.29
C GLY A 47 17.94 -25.84 -3.87
N PRO A 48 18.24 -24.53 -3.91
CA PRO A 48 17.21 -23.50 -3.75
C PRO A 48 16.13 -23.69 -4.84
N PRO A 49 14.84 -23.40 -4.53
CA PRO A 49 13.76 -23.55 -5.49
C PRO A 49 13.96 -22.63 -6.71
N SER A 50 13.70 -23.13 -7.92
CA SER A 50 13.69 -22.30 -9.13
C SER A 50 12.53 -21.31 -9.14
N SER A 51 12.66 -20.24 -9.92
CA SER A 51 11.62 -19.26 -10.20
C SER A 51 10.31 -19.92 -10.66
N ASP A 52 10.37 -20.85 -11.63
CA ASP A 52 9.18 -21.56 -12.13
C ASP A 52 8.46 -22.34 -11.03
N TYR A 53 9.20 -23.04 -10.16
CA TYR A 53 8.60 -23.76 -9.03
C TYR A 53 7.89 -22.79 -8.07
N ILE A 54 8.45 -21.60 -7.84
CA ILE A 54 7.85 -20.57 -6.98
C ILE A 54 6.57 -20.03 -7.61
N PHE A 55 6.59 -19.70 -8.90
CA PHE A 55 5.43 -19.19 -9.62
C PHE A 55 4.29 -20.21 -9.65
N GLU A 56 4.58 -21.48 -9.95
CA GLU A 56 3.59 -22.56 -9.94
C GLU A 56 2.99 -22.78 -8.55
N ARG A 57 3.82 -22.70 -7.50
CA ARG A 57 3.36 -22.85 -6.12
C ARG A 57 2.44 -21.69 -5.71
N GLU A 58 2.78 -20.45 -6.08
CA GLU A 58 1.91 -19.29 -5.85
C GLU A 58 0.61 -19.41 -6.65
N ALA A 59 0.68 -19.78 -7.93
CA ALA A 59 -0.51 -20.00 -8.76
C ALA A 59 -1.42 -21.11 -8.20
N LYS A 60 -0.86 -22.13 -7.55
CA LYS A 60 -1.64 -23.23 -6.97
C LYS A 60 -2.34 -22.86 -5.67
N TYR A 61 -1.68 -22.11 -4.79
CA TYR A 61 -2.14 -21.91 -3.40
C TYR A 61 -2.53 -20.47 -3.07
N GLY A 62 -2.07 -19.48 -3.83
CA GLY A 62 -2.40 -18.06 -3.66
C GLY A 62 -3.65 -17.64 -4.41
N ALA A 63 -4.26 -16.54 -3.96
CA ALA A 63 -5.31 -15.87 -4.73
C ALA A 63 -4.71 -15.15 -5.95
N HIS A 64 -5.42 -15.16 -7.09
CA HIS A 64 -4.92 -14.58 -8.36
C HIS A 64 -5.32 -13.12 -8.50
N ASN A 65 -5.08 -12.32 -7.46
CA ASN A 65 -5.45 -10.91 -7.41
C ASN A 65 -4.29 -9.96 -7.78
N TYR A 66 -3.14 -10.50 -8.18
CA TYR A 66 -1.99 -9.76 -8.68
C TYR A 66 -1.49 -10.35 -10.02
N HIS A 67 -0.84 -9.49 -10.80
CA HIS A 67 -0.07 -9.88 -11.99
C HIS A 67 1.39 -9.40 -11.80
N PRO A 68 2.23 -10.20 -11.12
CA PRO A 68 3.63 -9.86 -10.84
C PRO A 68 4.51 -9.92 -12.09
N LEU A 69 5.58 -9.13 -12.12
CA LEU A 69 6.65 -9.32 -13.10
C LEU A 69 7.30 -10.70 -12.82
N PRO A 70 7.60 -11.54 -13.83
CA PRO A 70 8.11 -12.89 -13.59
C PRO A 70 9.57 -12.85 -13.13
N VAL A 71 9.78 -12.67 -11.82
CA VAL A 71 11.06 -12.70 -11.11
C VAL A 71 10.80 -13.12 -9.66
N ALA A 72 11.49 -14.15 -9.17
CA ALA A 72 11.33 -14.63 -7.79
C ALA A 72 12.47 -14.12 -6.92
N LEU A 73 12.25 -13.05 -6.16
CA LEU A 73 13.25 -12.42 -5.30
C LEU A 73 13.44 -13.18 -3.98
N GLU A 74 14.70 -13.34 -3.54
CA GLU A 74 15.03 -13.98 -2.26
C GLU A 74 15.82 -13.09 -1.29
N ARG A 75 16.53 -12.07 -1.80
CA ARG A 75 17.41 -11.24 -0.97
C ARG A 75 17.37 -9.78 -1.42
N GLY A 76 17.41 -8.85 -0.47
CA GLY A 76 17.56 -7.42 -0.72
C GLY A 76 18.66 -6.81 0.15
N LYS A 77 19.38 -5.82 -0.38
CA LYS A 77 20.35 -5.00 0.36
C LYS A 77 20.52 -3.63 -0.30
N GLY A 78 20.21 -2.55 0.42
CA GLY A 78 20.31 -1.19 -0.10
C GLY A 78 19.40 -1.01 -1.31
N VAL A 79 19.96 -0.65 -2.47
CA VAL A 79 19.22 -0.47 -3.74
C VAL A 79 19.04 -1.75 -4.55
N TYR A 80 19.66 -2.84 -4.11
CA TYR A 80 19.73 -4.09 -4.88
C TYR A 80 18.81 -5.16 -4.33
N VAL A 81 18.32 -6.00 -5.24
CA VAL A 81 17.67 -7.28 -4.94
C VAL A 81 18.28 -8.40 -5.77
N TRP A 82 18.14 -9.64 -5.31
CA TRP A 82 18.60 -10.84 -5.99
C TRP A 82 17.47 -11.86 -6.10
N ASP A 83 17.37 -12.49 -7.26
CA ASP A 83 16.47 -13.64 -7.47
C ASP A 83 17.08 -14.95 -6.96
N VAL A 84 16.25 -15.99 -6.92
CA VAL A 84 16.63 -17.34 -6.47
C VAL A 84 17.65 -18.03 -7.37
N GLU A 85 17.84 -17.52 -8.58
CA GLU A 85 18.93 -17.91 -9.49
C GLU A 85 20.23 -17.10 -9.28
N GLY A 86 20.23 -16.13 -8.35
CA GLY A 86 21.38 -15.32 -7.98
C GLY A 86 21.62 -14.10 -8.86
N ARG A 87 20.73 -13.76 -9.80
CA ARG A 87 20.86 -12.53 -10.61
C ARG A 87 20.59 -11.31 -9.75
N LYS A 88 21.44 -10.29 -9.88
CA LYS A 88 21.32 -9.01 -9.19
C LYS A 88 20.50 -8.03 -10.02
N TYR A 89 19.64 -7.25 -9.37
CA TYR A 89 18.89 -6.17 -9.99
C TYR A 89 18.95 -4.89 -9.15
N PHE A 90 18.87 -3.73 -9.80
CA PHE A 90 18.41 -2.50 -9.14
C PHE A 90 16.90 -2.56 -8.93
N ASP A 91 16.43 -2.25 -7.72
CA ASP A 91 15.00 -2.10 -7.44
C ASP A 91 14.57 -0.65 -7.73
N PHE A 92 13.76 -0.46 -8.77
CA PHE A 92 13.17 0.82 -9.16
C PHE A 92 11.68 0.91 -8.82
N LEU A 93 11.18 0.02 -7.97
CA LEU A 93 9.83 0.08 -7.42
C LEU A 93 9.83 0.44 -5.93
N SER A 94 10.83 -0.03 -5.17
CA SER A 94 10.97 0.14 -3.71
C SER A 94 9.69 -0.22 -2.95
N ALA A 95 9.03 -1.30 -3.37
CA ALA A 95 7.70 -1.69 -2.92
C ALA A 95 6.71 -0.50 -2.87
N TYR A 96 6.63 0.26 -3.96
CA TYR A 96 5.78 1.45 -4.11
C TYR A 96 6.11 2.57 -3.13
N SER A 97 7.41 2.83 -2.93
CA SER A 97 7.98 3.83 -2.00
C SER A 97 7.87 3.46 -0.52
N ALA A 98 7.85 2.17 -0.18
CA ALA A 98 7.97 1.70 1.20
C ALA A 98 9.43 1.48 1.63
N VAL A 99 10.32 1.18 0.70
CA VAL A 99 11.73 0.88 0.99
C VAL A 99 12.60 2.12 0.73
N ASN A 100 12.22 3.28 1.28
CA ASN A 100 12.97 4.52 1.07
C ASN A 100 14.41 4.42 1.62
N GLN A 101 14.58 3.78 2.78
CA GLN A 101 15.84 3.60 3.49
C GLN A 101 16.72 2.48 2.90
N GLY A 102 16.26 1.79 1.85
CA GLY A 102 16.96 0.65 1.28
C GLY A 102 16.63 -0.68 1.96
N HIS A 103 16.75 -1.76 1.20
CA HIS A 103 16.43 -3.11 1.65
C HIS A 103 17.32 -3.53 2.81
N CYS A 104 16.71 -4.11 3.84
CA CYS A 104 17.40 -4.68 5.00
C CYS A 104 18.37 -3.70 5.68
N HIS A 105 17.96 -2.44 5.84
CA HIS A 105 18.78 -1.41 6.47
C HIS A 105 19.22 -1.85 7.89
N PRO A 106 20.55 -1.91 8.19
CA PRO A 106 21.05 -2.49 9.45
C PRO A 106 20.43 -1.87 10.70
N LYS A 107 20.37 -0.53 10.77
CA LYS A 107 19.80 0.18 11.92
C LYS A 107 18.33 -0.20 12.21
N ILE A 108 17.53 -0.38 11.15
CA ILE A 108 16.10 -0.70 11.27
C ILE A 108 15.92 -2.18 11.64
N VAL A 109 16.71 -3.07 11.01
CA VAL A 109 16.71 -4.51 11.31
C VAL A 109 17.13 -4.78 12.75
N ASP A 110 18.17 -4.09 13.24
CA ASP A 110 18.66 -4.26 14.60
C ASP A 110 17.67 -3.71 15.63
N ALA A 111 16.98 -2.60 15.33
CA ALA A 111 15.87 -2.10 16.16
C ALA A 111 14.73 -3.13 16.27
N LEU A 112 14.36 -3.78 15.15
CA LEU A 112 13.37 -4.86 15.15
C LEU A 112 13.83 -6.03 16.02
N LYS A 113 15.04 -6.54 15.81
CA LYS A 113 15.58 -7.68 16.56
C LYS A 113 15.59 -7.40 18.06
N ALA A 114 16.22 -6.30 18.47
CA ALA A 114 16.36 -5.93 19.87
C ALA A 114 14.98 -5.77 20.56
N GLN A 115 14.02 -5.11 19.91
CA GLN A 115 12.70 -4.95 20.48
C GLN A 115 11.90 -6.27 20.49
N SER A 116 12.10 -7.15 19.50
CA SER A 116 11.41 -8.45 19.42
C SER A 116 11.78 -9.41 20.54
N GLU A 117 13.00 -9.32 21.05
CA GLU A 117 13.49 -10.10 22.20
C GLU A 117 12.99 -9.54 23.54
N LYS A 118 12.51 -8.29 23.56
CA LYS A 118 12.03 -7.60 24.76
C LYS A 118 10.51 -7.68 24.90
N LEU A 119 9.76 -7.10 23.95
CA LEU A 119 8.29 -7.02 23.99
C LEU A 119 7.73 -6.62 22.63
N THR A 120 6.77 -7.39 22.11
CA THR A 120 6.23 -7.16 20.75
C THR A 120 4.82 -6.55 20.75
N LEU A 121 3.94 -6.99 21.65
CA LEU A 121 2.53 -6.60 21.63
C LEU A 121 1.92 -6.61 23.03
N THR A 122 1.21 -5.53 23.37
CA THR A 122 0.48 -5.38 24.64
C THR A 122 -1.01 -5.12 24.44
N SER A 123 -1.46 -5.04 23.18
CA SER A 123 -2.67 -4.29 22.78
C SER A 123 -2.62 -2.82 23.24
N ARG A 124 -3.72 -2.09 23.07
CA ARG A 124 -3.94 -0.75 23.65
C ARG A 124 -4.60 -0.79 25.04
N ALA A 125 -4.88 -1.98 25.57
CA ALA A 125 -5.44 -2.15 26.91
C ALA A 125 -4.40 -1.92 28.02
N PHE A 126 -3.11 -2.12 27.72
CA PHE A 126 -2.00 -1.84 28.61
C PHE A 126 -1.05 -0.85 27.93
N TYR A 127 -0.48 0.05 28.73
CA TYR A 127 0.64 0.86 28.27
C TYR A 127 1.87 -0.01 28.01
N ASN A 128 2.68 0.41 27.07
CA ASN A 128 4.05 -0.06 26.88
C ASN A 128 5.00 1.14 26.95
N ASP A 129 6.28 0.88 27.16
CA ASP A 129 7.32 1.89 27.38
C ASP A 129 7.81 2.59 26.10
N VAL A 130 7.34 2.18 24.91
CA VAL A 130 7.83 2.69 23.62
C VAL A 130 6.81 3.61 22.93
N LEU A 131 5.52 3.33 23.06
CA LEU A 131 4.49 4.06 22.31
C LEU A 131 4.54 5.57 22.58
N GLY A 132 4.63 5.99 23.85
CA GLY A 132 4.70 7.41 24.19
C GLY A 132 5.94 8.12 23.63
N GLU A 133 7.09 7.43 23.61
CA GLU A 133 8.33 7.94 23.01
C GLU A 133 8.18 8.15 21.50
N TYR A 134 7.59 7.17 20.81
CA TYR A 134 7.26 7.30 19.39
C TYR A 134 6.27 8.43 19.12
N GLU A 135 5.20 8.52 19.92
CA GLU A 135 4.18 9.57 19.79
C GLU A 135 4.81 10.95 19.96
N GLU A 136 5.67 11.14 20.96
CA GLU A 136 6.42 12.39 21.18
C GLU A 136 7.35 12.73 20.02
N PHE A 137 8.12 11.75 19.53
CA PHE A 137 9.06 11.95 18.44
C PHE A 137 8.34 12.43 17.16
N VAL A 138 7.31 11.71 16.72
CA VAL A 138 6.65 12.02 15.45
C VAL A 138 5.82 13.29 15.50
N THR A 139 5.18 13.59 16.64
CA THR A 139 4.42 14.83 16.80
C THR A 139 5.31 16.06 16.75
N LYS A 140 6.50 16.00 17.37
CA LYS A 140 7.52 17.05 17.28
C LYS A 140 8.08 17.17 15.86
N MET A 141 8.43 16.05 15.24
CA MET A 141 9.01 16.04 13.89
C MET A 141 8.09 16.67 12.84
N PHE A 142 6.79 16.34 12.88
CA PHE A 142 5.82 16.80 11.88
C PHE A 142 4.97 18.00 12.34
N ASN A 143 5.22 18.52 13.54
CA ASN A 143 4.54 19.68 14.11
C ASN A 143 3.00 19.52 14.17
N TYR A 144 2.53 18.50 14.92
CA TYR A 144 1.11 18.28 15.25
C TYR A 144 0.95 17.96 16.73
N ASN A 145 -0.21 18.23 17.32
CA ASN A 145 -0.42 17.93 18.73
C ASN A 145 -0.49 16.42 19.04
N LYS A 146 -1.01 15.61 18.10
CA LYS A 146 -1.29 14.19 18.33
C LYS A 146 -1.01 13.33 17.10
N VAL A 147 -0.72 12.06 17.37
CA VAL A 147 -0.69 10.98 16.39
C VAL A 147 -1.59 9.83 16.82
N LEU A 148 -2.20 9.16 15.86
CA LEU A 148 -2.92 7.89 16.05
C LEU A 148 -2.25 6.83 15.17
N PRO A 149 -1.45 5.91 15.75
CA PRO A 149 -0.78 4.87 14.99
C PRO A 149 -1.73 3.73 14.61
N MET A 150 -1.63 3.32 13.35
CA MET A 150 -2.35 2.20 12.72
C MET A 150 -1.32 1.28 12.01
N ASN A 151 -1.77 0.27 11.27
CA ASN A 151 -0.87 -0.73 10.66
C ASN A 151 -0.68 -0.49 9.16
N THR A 152 -1.77 -0.20 8.44
CA THR A 152 -1.75 -0.05 6.98
C THR A 152 -2.21 1.32 6.53
N GLY A 153 -1.78 1.75 5.34
CA GLY A 153 -2.22 3.02 4.76
C GLY A 153 -3.74 3.17 4.65
N VAL A 154 -4.45 2.10 4.30
CA VAL A 154 -5.92 2.13 4.23
C VAL A 154 -6.58 2.29 5.60
N GLU A 155 -6.00 1.71 6.66
CA GLU A 155 -6.47 1.97 8.03
C GLU A 155 -6.26 3.43 8.44
N ALA A 156 -5.13 4.05 8.06
CA ALA A 156 -4.91 5.47 8.28
C ALA A 156 -5.96 6.32 7.52
N GLY A 157 -6.28 5.99 6.27
CA GLY A 157 -7.33 6.66 5.50
C GLY A 157 -8.73 6.49 6.10
N GLU A 158 -9.09 5.29 6.55
CA GLU A 158 -10.37 5.03 7.23
C GLU A 158 -10.46 5.82 8.56
N THR A 159 -9.37 5.85 9.31
CA THR A 159 -9.25 6.65 10.54
C THR A 159 -9.43 8.14 10.27
N ALA A 160 -8.78 8.67 9.23
CA ALA A 160 -8.93 10.05 8.83
C ALA A 160 -10.37 10.39 8.42
N CYS A 161 -11.03 9.51 7.67
CA CYS A 161 -12.44 9.66 7.33
C CYS A 161 -13.34 9.68 8.58
N LYS A 162 -13.06 8.83 9.57
CA LYS A 162 -13.78 8.81 10.86
C LYS A 162 -13.55 10.11 11.65
N LEU A 163 -12.30 10.57 11.75
CA LEU A 163 -11.94 11.82 12.43
C LEU A 163 -12.64 13.02 11.78
N ALA A 164 -12.50 13.17 10.46
CA ALA A 164 -13.10 14.28 9.71
C ALA A 164 -14.63 14.30 9.84
N ARG A 165 -15.30 13.14 9.71
CA ARG A 165 -16.76 13.04 9.92
C ARG A 165 -17.14 13.41 11.35
N LYS A 166 -16.42 12.90 12.35
CA LYS A 166 -16.75 13.16 13.75
C LYS A 166 -16.58 14.64 14.08
N TRP A 167 -15.45 15.24 13.70
CA TRP A 167 -15.20 16.66 13.83
C TRP A 167 -16.27 17.49 13.09
N ALA A 168 -16.66 17.11 11.88
CA ALA A 168 -17.70 17.81 11.14
C ALA A 168 -19.03 17.87 11.92
N TYR A 169 -19.41 16.78 12.60
CA TYR A 169 -20.63 16.73 13.39
C TYR A 169 -20.52 17.44 14.74
N THR A 170 -19.41 17.28 15.45
CA THR A 170 -19.30 17.73 16.84
C THR A 170 -18.70 19.11 16.99
N VAL A 171 -17.95 19.59 16.00
CA VAL A 171 -17.24 20.88 16.04
C VAL A 171 -17.77 21.81 14.95
N LYS A 172 -17.72 21.40 13.68
CA LYS A 172 -18.21 22.24 12.56
C LYS A 172 -19.74 22.43 12.57
N GLY A 173 -20.49 21.56 13.25
CA GLY A 173 -21.95 21.64 13.35
C GLY A 173 -22.70 21.15 12.11
N VAL A 174 -22.06 20.35 11.24
CA VAL A 174 -22.74 19.70 10.12
C VAL A 174 -23.83 18.77 10.67
N PRO A 175 -25.05 18.77 10.12
CA PRO A 175 -26.10 17.86 10.59
C PRO A 175 -25.65 16.40 10.53
N LYS A 176 -26.04 15.61 11.53
CA LYS A 176 -25.63 14.21 11.67
C LYS A 176 -25.91 13.43 10.37
N TYR A 177 -24.92 12.68 9.91
CA TYR A 177 -24.95 11.89 8.66
C TYR A 177 -25.08 12.69 7.36
N LYS A 178 -24.86 14.01 7.40
CA LYS A 178 -24.83 14.87 6.20
C LYS A 178 -23.43 15.30 5.79
N ALA A 179 -22.38 14.90 6.50
CA ALA A 179 -21.01 15.20 6.11
C ALA A 179 -20.63 14.48 4.82
N LYS A 180 -19.91 15.19 3.95
CA LYS A 180 -19.32 14.68 2.71
C LYS A 180 -17.80 14.75 2.82
N ILE A 181 -17.12 13.76 2.27
CA ILE A 181 -15.66 13.76 2.10
C ILE A 181 -15.38 13.77 0.61
N ILE A 182 -14.60 14.75 0.19
CA ILE A 182 -14.28 14.97 -1.22
C ILE A 182 -12.97 14.24 -1.55
N PHE A 183 -12.96 13.53 -2.68
CA PHE A 183 -11.78 12.91 -3.26
C PHE A 183 -11.58 13.41 -4.69
N ALA A 184 -10.33 13.56 -5.11
CA ALA A 184 -10.01 13.84 -6.51
C ALA A 184 -10.20 12.57 -7.38
N ALA A 185 -10.61 12.75 -8.63
CA ALA A 185 -10.60 11.68 -9.62
C ALA A 185 -9.18 11.11 -9.79
N GLY A 186 -9.07 9.78 -9.93
CA GLY A 186 -7.80 9.07 -9.98
C GLY A 186 -7.12 8.85 -8.63
N ASN A 187 -7.80 9.14 -7.51
CA ASN A 187 -7.27 8.84 -6.18
C ASN A 187 -7.05 7.34 -5.95
N PHE A 188 -6.12 7.03 -5.05
CA PHE A 188 -5.90 5.70 -4.53
C PHE A 188 -5.43 5.80 -3.07
N TRP A 189 -6.21 5.25 -2.14
CA TRP A 189 -5.88 5.23 -0.71
C TRP A 189 -6.14 3.88 -0.05
N GLY A 190 -6.57 2.87 -0.82
CA GLY A 190 -6.81 1.52 -0.30
C GLY A 190 -7.76 0.67 -1.14
N ARG A 191 -8.18 -0.45 -0.54
CA ARG A 191 -9.07 -1.46 -1.15
C ARG A 191 -10.22 -1.90 -0.22
N THR A 192 -10.50 -1.15 0.85
CA THR A 192 -11.67 -1.37 1.71
C THR A 192 -12.94 -0.90 1.02
N MET A 193 -14.12 -1.25 1.58
CA MET A 193 -15.40 -0.77 1.08
C MET A 193 -15.48 0.76 1.00
N SER A 194 -14.97 1.51 1.98
CA SER A 194 -14.94 2.98 1.89
C SER A 194 -14.03 3.46 0.76
N ALA A 195 -12.84 2.86 0.61
CA ALA A 195 -11.87 3.26 -0.40
C ALA A 195 -12.38 3.04 -1.83
N ILE A 196 -12.97 1.89 -2.10
CA ILE A 196 -13.54 1.62 -3.42
C ILE A 196 -14.81 2.45 -3.68
N SER A 197 -15.52 2.89 -2.62
CA SER A 197 -16.68 3.78 -2.74
C SER A 197 -16.33 5.21 -3.15
N SER A 198 -15.07 5.61 -3.02
CA SER A 198 -14.56 6.89 -3.51
C SER A 198 -13.58 6.73 -4.68
N SER A 199 -13.55 5.58 -5.35
CA SER A 199 -12.67 5.35 -6.50
C SER A 199 -13.34 5.71 -7.83
N THR A 200 -12.53 6.21 -8.78
CA THR A 200 -12.93 6.35 -10.19
C THR A 200 -12.35 5.24 -11.08
N ASP A 201 -11.59 4.29 -10.52
CA ASP A 201 -11.00 3.18 -11.24
C ASP A 201 -11.94 1.97 -11.22
N PRO A 202 -12.54 1.56 -12.35
CA PRO A 202 -13.47 0.43 -12.41
C PRO A 202 -12.86 -0.87 -11.89
N THR A 203 -11.56 -1.09 -12.10
CA THR A 203 -10.87 -2.30 -11.62
C THR A 203 -10.77 -2.35 -10.09
N SER A 204 -11.06 -1.23 -9.43
CA SER A 204 -11.07 -1.13 -7.97
C SER A 204 -12.45 -1.36 -7.35
N TYR A 205 -13.56 -1.06 -8.02
CA TYR A 205 -14.90 -1.11 -7.41
C TYR A 205 -15.91 -2.04 -8.08
N ASP A 206 -15.68 -2.50 -9.32
CA ASP A 206 -16.66 -3.28 -10.06
C ASP A 206 -17.02 -4.60 -9.34
N GLY A 207 -18.31 -4.93 -9.29
CA GLY A 207 -18.82 -6.14 -8.61
C GLY A 207 -18.84 -6.11 -7.07
N PHE A 208 -18.41 -5.04 -6.40
CA PHE A 208 -18.31 -4.98 -4.93
C PHE A 208 -19.42 -4.21 -4.21
N GLY A 209 -20.37 -3.62 -4.95
CA GLY A 209 -21.45 -2.81 -4.37
C GLY A 209 -22.40 -3.59 -3.44
N PRO A 210 -23.23 -2.89 -2.65
CA PRO A 210 -23.47 -1.43 -2.67
C PRO A 210 -22.38 -0.61 -1.95
N PHE A 211 -22.14 0.60 -2.46
CA PHE A 211 -21.09 1.50 -1.98
C PHE A 211 -21.51 2.35 -0.78
N MET A 212 -20.52 2.77 0.01
CA MET A 212 -20.69 3.63 1.18
C MET A 212 -21.03 5.06 0.75
N PRO A 213 -22.13 5.64 1.27
CA PRO A 213 -22.50 7.02 0.94
C PRO A 213 -21.59 8.04 1.65
N GLY A 214 -21.71 9.30 1.25
CA GLY A 214 -21.02 10.41 1.89
C GLY A 214 -19.60 10.66 1.36
N PHE A 215 -19.30 10.15 0.17
CA PHE A 215 -18.14 10.51 -0.63
C PHE A 215 -18.57 11.29 -1.87
N GLU A 216 -17.78 12.29 -2.27
CA GLU A 216 -17.97 13.06 -3.49
C GLU A 216 -16.66 13.09 -4.28
N LEU A 217 -16.78 13.07 -5.61
CA LEU A 217 -15.64 13.05 -6.52
C LEU A 217 -15.58 14.36 -7.29
N ILE A 218 -14.41 14.99 -7.27
CA ILE A 218 -14.10 16.20 -8.04
C ILE A 218 -13.00 15.91 -9.05
N PRO A 219 -12.85 16.73 -10.11
CA PRO A 219 -11.69 16.63 -11.00
C PRO A 219 -10.37 16.77 -10.24
N TYR A 220 -9.33 16.09 -10.73
CA TYR A 220 -7.98 16.27 -10.19
C TYR A 220 -7.47 17.69 -10.47
N ASN A 221 -6.79 18.28 -9.49
CA ASN A 221 -6.20 19.62 -9.56
C ASN A 221 -7.21 20.78 -9.74
N ASP A 222 -8.37 20.67 -9.09
CA ASP A 222 -9.41 21.70 -9.06
C ASP A 222 -9.55 22.26 -7.63
N LEU A 223 -8.80 23.33 -7.33
CA LEU A 223 -8.82 24.00 -6.02
C LEU A 223 -10.17 24.67 -5.70
N PRO A 224 -10.85 25.36 -6.64
CA PRO A 224 -12.19 25.87 -6.39
C PRO A 224 -13.20 24.79 -5.98
N ALA A 225 -13.09 23.59 -6.53
CA ALA A 225 -13.92 22.45 -6.12
C ALA A 225 -13.57 21.90 -4.72
N LEU A 226 -12.44 22.33 -4.13
CA LEU A 226 -11.92 21.89 -2.83
C LEU A 226 -12.02 23.02 -1.79
N GLU A 227 -13.18 23.16 -1.13
CA GLU A 227 -13.42 24.21 -0.10
C GLU A 227 -13.72 23.59 1.29
N VAL A 228 -12.74 22.91 1.92
CA VAL A 228 -12.94 22.27 3.25
C VAL A 228 -11.62 21.89 3.96
N LEU A 229 -11.72 21.28 5.14
CA LEU A 229 -10.64 20.60 5.89
C LEU A 229 -9.74 19.78 4.95
N PHE A 230 -8.44 20.03 4.99
CA PHE A 230 -7.46 19.45 4.09
C PHE A 230 -6.74 18.25 4.73
N ILE A 231 -6.95 17.06 4.14
CA ILE A 231 -6.25 15.82 4.50
C ILE A 231 -5.19 15.55 3.44
N ALA A 232 -3.92 15.56 3.82
CA ALA A 232 -2.83 15.16 2.95
C ALA A 232 -2.53 13.66 3.13
N ASP A 233 -2.79 12.86 2.10
CA ASP A 233 -2.30 11.50 2.02
C ASP A 233 -0.84 11.50 1.56
N GLU A 234 0.07 11.40 2.53
CA GLU A 234 1.52 11.38 2.33
C GLU A 234 2.08 9.96 2.51
N ILE A 235 1.23 8.93 2.43
CA ILE A 235 1.64 7.52 2.57
C ILE A 235 2.66 7.14 1.49
N GLN A 236 2.50 7.65 0.26
CA GLN A 236 3.44 7.39 -0.83
C GLN A 236 4.46 8.52 -1.05
N THR A 237 4.05 9.76 -0.88
CA THR A 237 4.82 10.95 -1.30
C THR A 237 5.71 11.51 -0.20
N GLY A 238 5.41 11.21 1.06
CA GLY A 238 6.13 11.71 2.22
C GLY A 238 7.44 10.97 2.46
N LEU A 239 8.04 11.29 3.60
CA LEU A 239 9.24 10.65 4.14
C LEU A 239 10.41 10.69 3.14
N ALA A 240 10.78 11.91 2.75
CA ALA A 240 11.90 12.24 1.85
C ALA A 240 11.70 11.89 0.37
N ARG A 241 10.71 11.08 0.00
CA ARG A 241 10.53 10.54 -1.35
C ARG A 241 10.57 11.60 -2.46
N THR A 242 9.95 12.75 -2.22
CA THR A 242 9.82 13.83 -3.21
C THR A 242 10.88 14.94 -3.08
N GLY A 243 11.96 14.73 -2.30
CA GLY A 243 12.99 15.76 -2.09
C GLY A 243 12.68 16.77 -0.97
N LYS A 244 11.59 16.54 -0.23
CA LYS A 244 11.22 17.20 1.03
C LYS A 244 10.78 16.15 2.05
N MET A 245 10.72 16.51 3.33
CA MET A 245 10.26 15.58 4.36
C MET A 245 8.82 15.15 4.06
N LEU A 246 7.94 16.11 3.78
CA LEU A 246 6.60 15.89 3.24
C LEU A 246 6.49 16.55 1.86
N ALA A 247 5.72 15.97 0.94
CA ALA A 247 5.54 16.58 -0.38
C ALA A 247 4.81 17.93 -0.30
N VAL A 248 3.89 18.10 0.65
CA VAL A 248 3.19 19.37 0.92
C VAL A 248 4.14 20.50 1.33
N ASP A 249 5.34 20.19 1.85
CA ASP A 249 6.35 21.20 2.21
C ASP A 249 6.87 21.98 1.00
N HIS A 250 6.78 21.40 -0.20
CA HIS A 250 7.12 22.14 -1.43
C HIS A 250 6.17 23.30 -1.70
N GLU A 251 4.92 23.20 -1.23
CA GLU A 251 3.88 24.21 -1.41
C GLU A 251 3.74 25.11 -0.16
N ASN A 252 4.56 24.88 0.88
CA ASN A 252 4.48 25.54 2.19
C ASN A 252 3.08 25.42 2.84
N VAL A 253 2.41 24.28 2.66
CA VAL A 253 1.09 24.00 3.22
C VAL A 253 1.24 23.07 4.43
N ARG A 254 0.59 23.41 5.54
CA ARG A 254 0.37 22.50 6.67
C ARG A 254 -1.05 21.94 6.62
N PRO A 255 -1.24 20.64 6.34
CA PRO A 255 -2.55 20.00 6.36
C PRO A 255 -3.21 20.03 7.75
N ASP A 256 -4.53 19.88 7.79
CA ASP A 256 -5.25 19.70 9.06
C ASP A 256 -5.08 18.27 9.59
N ILE A 257 -5.00 17.31 8.67
CA ILE A 257 -4.69 15.91 8.93
C ILE A 257 -3.65 15.44 7.93
N ILE A 258 -2.62 14.73 8.39
CA ILE A 258 -1.65 14.06 7.53
C ILE A 258 -1.64 12.56 7.77
N LEU A 259 -1.53 11.79 6.68
CA LEU A 259 -1.43 10.34 6.69
C LEU A 259 -0.02 9.92 6.30
N LEU A 260 0.60 9.08 7.12
CA LEU A 260 1.90 8.49 6.85
C LEU A 260 1.79 6.96 6.87
N GLY A 261 2.66 6.28 6.14
CA GLY A 261 2.75 4.83 6.11
C GLY A 261 3.97 4.37 5.33
N LYS A 262 3.96 3.15 4.79
CA LYS A 262 4.99 2.63 3.89
C LYS A 262 6.42 2.83 4.43
N ALA A 263 7.14 3.86 3.98
CA ALA A 263 8.49 4.20 4.40
C ALA A 263 8.60 4.59 5.88
N LEU A 264 7.48 4.76 6.58
CA LEU A 264 7.45 5.01 8.03
C LEU A 264 8.15 3.91 8.82
N SER A 265 8.31 2.71 8.25
CA SER A 265 9.02 1.58 8.84
C SER A 265 10.19 1.07 7.99
N GLY A 266 10.56 1.80 6.93
CA GLY A 266 11.50 1.33 5.91
C GLY A 266 11.08 0.05 5.19
N GLY A 267 9.78 -0.23 5.14
CA GLY A 267 9.23 -1.43 4.51
C GLY A 267 9.43 -2.71 5.33
N LEU A 268 9.98 -2.62 6.54
CA LEU A 268 10.26 -3.77 7.39
C LEU A 268 9.03 -4.28 8.15
N TYR A 269 8.14 -3.37 8.54
CA TYR A 269 6.96 -3.69 9.36
C TYR A 269 5.74 -2.84 8.94
N PRO A 270 4.50 -3.36 8.91
CA PRO A 270 3.33 -2.52 8.61
C PRO A 270 3.10 -1.48 9.70
N VAL A 271 3.39 -0.21 9.41
CA VAL A 271 3.13 0.93 10.28
C VAL A 271 2.53 2.06 9.46
N SER A 272 1.51 2.70 10.01
CA SER A 272 0.92 3.93 9.48
C SER A 272 0.54 4.87 10.62
N ALA A 273 0.35 6.14 10.32
CA ALA A 273 0.05 7.15 11.31
C ALA A 273 -0.93 8.19 10.74
N VAL A 274 -1.83 8.65 11.59
CA VAL A 274 -2.67 9.82 11.33
C VAL A 274 -2.26 10.90 12.32
N LEU A 275 -1.78 12.05 11.84
CA LEU A 275 -1.43 13.19 12.71
C LEU A 275 -2.39 14.35 12.45
N CYS A 276 -2.87 14.97 13.53
CA CYS A 276 -3.70 16.18 13.50
C CYS A 276 -3.71 16.86 14.88
N ASP A 277 -4.22 18.08 14.93
CA ASP A 277 -4.29 18.85 16.18
C ASP A 277 -5.43 18.38 17.10
N ASP A 278 -5.36 18.79 18.37
CA ASP A 278 -6.26 18.32 19.42
C ASP A 278 -7.74 18.54 19.10
N GLU A 279 -8.09 19.65 18.43
CA GLU A 279 -9.46 19.97 18.01
C GLU A 279 -10.08 18.86 17.17
N VAL A 280 -9.27 18.21 16.32
CA VAL A 280 -9.71 17.11 15.45
C VAL A 280 -9.49 15.77 16.16
N MET A 281 -8.28 15.49 16.65
CA MET A 281 -7.91 14.18 17.18
C MET A 281 -8.75 13.78 18.40
N LEU A 282 -8.95 14.71 19.33
CA LEU A 282 -9.64 14.43 20.59
C LEU A 282 -11.16 14.35 20.42
N THR A 283 -11.69 14.47 19.20
CA THR A 283 -13.10 14.14 18.94
C THR A 283 -13.34 12.65 19.16
N ILE A 284 -12.40 11.77 18.82
CA ILE A 284 -12.47 10.33 19.15
C ILE A 284 -12.20 10.10 20.64
N LYS A 285 -13.05 9.30 21.28
CA LYS A 285 -13.02 8.98 22.70
C LYS A 285 -12.72 7.50 22.93
N PRO A 286 -12.28 7.10 24.14
CA PRO A 286 -12.07 5.71 24.48
C PRO A 286 -13.29 4.84 24.12
N GLY A 287 -13.04 3.71 23.43
CA GLY A 287 -14.08 2.76 23.01
C GLY A 287 -14.64 2.96 21.59
N GLU A 288 -14.37 4.08 20.91
CA GLU A 288 -14.98 4.39 19.60
C GLU A 288 -14.09 4.06 18.39
N HIS A 289 -12.79 3.88 18.63
CA HIS A 289 -11.79 3.51 17.65
C HIS A 289 -10.73 2.64 18.33
N GLY A 290 -10.20 1.67 17.61
CA GLY A 290 -9.15 0.80 18.13
C GLY A 290 -8.52 -0.05 17.05
N SER A 291 -7.32 -0.55 17.35
CA SER A 291 -6.58 -1.52 16.56
C SER A 291 -5.78 -2.37 17.53
N THR A 292 -5.78 -3.69 17.34
CA THR A 292 -5.02 -4.62 18.20
C THR A 292 -3.53 -4.34 18.13
N TYR A 293 -3.02 -4.08 16.91
CA TYR A 293 -1.60 -3.90 16.62
C TYR A 293 -1.19 -2.43 16.48
N GLY A 294 -2.13 -1.49 16.30
CA GLY A 294 -1.83 -0.08 16.17
C GLY A 294 -1.14 0.47 17.42
N GLY A 295 0.09 0.96 17.27
CA GLY A 295 0.92 1.46 18.37
C GLY A 295 1.59 0.38 19.22
N ASN A 296 1.78 -0.83 18.69
CA ASN A 296 2.56 -1.86 19.37
C ASN A 296 4.05 -1.45 19.50
N PRO A 297 4.77 -1.87 20.56
CA PRO A 297 6.14 -1.41 20.82
C PRO A 297 7.15 -1.80 19.74
N LEU A 298 6.97 -2.95 19.07
CA LEU A 298 7.84 -3.37 17.97
C LEU A 298 7.74 -2.42 16.78
N ALA A 299 6.53 -2.12 16.33
CA ALA A 299 6.25 -1.16 15.27
C ALA A 299 6.82 0.23 15.62
N CYS A 300 6.64 0.69 16.87
CA CYS A 300 7.12 1.98 17.32
C CYS A 300 8.65 2.09 17.26
N ARG A 301 9.40 1.07 17.73
CA ARG A 301 10.87 1.05 17.62
C ARG A 301 11.35 1.02 16.17
N VAL A 302 10.71 0.20 15.33
CA VAL A 302 11.04 0.13 13.90
C VAL A 302 10.81 1.49 13.22
N ALA A 303 9.70 2.17 13.54
CA ALA A 303 9.38 3.46 12.96
C ALA A 303 10.32 4.57 13.41
N LEU A 304 10.69 4.61 14.70
CA LEU A 304 11.72 5.52 15.21
C LEU A 304 13.03 5.36 14.44
N ALA A 305 13.57 4.13 14.38
CA ALA A 305 14.80 3.86 13.65
C ALA A 305 14.71 4.23 12.17
N ALA A 306 13.56 3.98 11.52
CA ALA A 306 13.34 4.31 10.12
C ALA A 306 13.32 5.83 9.86
N LEU A 307 12.73 6.62 10.76
CA LEU A 307 12.71 8.09 10.66
C LEU A 307 14.10 8.69 10.93
N GLU A 308 14.81 8.18 11.94
CA GLU A 308 16.18 8.62 12.22
C GLU A 308 17.12 8.38 11.03
N VAL A 309 17.00 7.25 10.33
CA VAL A 309 17.80 6.99 9.10
C VAL A 309 17.54 8.05 8.03
N ILE A 310 16.30 8.53 7.88
CA ILE A 310 15.99 9.58 6.90
C ILE A 310 16.76 10.87 7.22
N GLU A 311 16.83 11.24 8.51
CA GLU A 311 17.51 12.45 8.98
C GLU A 311 19.04 12.30 8.95
N GLU A 312 19.57 11.24 9.58
CA GLU A 312 21.01 11.00 9.74
C GLU A 312 21.73 10.83 8.41
N GLU A 313 21.10 10.18 7.44
CA GLU A 313 21.68 9.94 6.11
C GLU A 313 21.34 11.03 5.09
N GLY A 314 20.61 12.08 5.50
CA GLY A 314 20.27 13.19 4.62
C GLY A 314 19.44 12.80 3.40
N LEU A 315 18.53 11.83 3.54
CA LEU A 315 17.82 11.21 2.41
C LEU A 315 16.91 12.21 1.66
N VAL A 316 16.42 13.25 2.34
CA VAL A 316 15.69 14.37 1.71
C VAL A 316 16.53 15.02 0.62
N LYS A 317 17.77 15.40 0.97
CA LYS A 317 18.71 16.05 0.05
C LYS A 317 19.11 15.10 -1.07
N ASN A 318 19.37 13.83 -0.74
CA ASN A 318 19.77 12.86 -1.75
C ASN A 318 18.65 12.59 -2.77
N ALA A 319 17.40 12.44 -2.31
CA ALA A 319 16.25 12.25 -3.20
C ALA A 319 16.06 13.41 -4.19
N GLU A 320 16.29 14.64 -3.76
CA GLU A 320 16.23 15.82 -4.62
C GLU A 320 17.34 15.80 -5.69
N ILE A 321 18.60 15.60 -5.27
CA ILE A 321 19.75 15.60 -6.20
C ILE A 321 19.64 14.45 -7.19
N MET A 322 19.49 13.22 -6.72
CA MET A 322 19.40 12.03 -7.57
C MET A 322 18.17 12.06 -8.47
N GLY A 323 17.05 12.58 -7.96
CA GLY A 323 15.84 12.80 -8.72
C GLY A 323 16.02 13.74 -9.92
N ASN A 324 16.75 14.84 -9.71
CA ASN A 324 17.07 15.79 -10.78
C ASN A 324 17.99 15.16 -11.84
N ILE A 325 19.02 14.41 -11.43
CA ILE A 325 19.91 13.69 -12.36
C ILE A 325 19.09 12.70 -13.20
N LEU A 326 18.30 11.85 -12.54
CA LEU A 326 17.47 10.84 -13.20
C LEU A 326 16.51 11.48 -14.22
N ARG A 327 15.73 12.50 -13.82
CA ARG A 327 14.79 13.16 -14.74
C ARG A 327 15.49 13.83 -15.92
N ASN A 328 16.61 14.51 -15.68
CA ASN A 328 17.36 15.19 -16.74
C ASN A 328 17.86 14.22 -17.81
N GLU A 329 18.31 13.02 -17.43
CA GLU A 329 18.73 12.00 -18.40
C GLU A 329 17.55 11.28 -19.05
N LEU A 330 16.45 11.02 -18.32
CA LEU A 330 15.25 10.43 -18.91
C LEU A 330 14.63 11.32 -19.98
N MET A 331 14.66 12.65 -19.82
CA MET A 331 14.17 13.59 -20.83
C MET A 331 14.94 13.55 -22.16
N LYS A 332 16.11 12.91 -22.20
CA LYS A 332 16.89 12.72 -23.44
C LYS A 332 16.50 11.46 -24.21
N THR A 333 15.59 10.64 -23.67
CA THR A 333 15.07 9.47 -24.39
C THR A 333 14.22 9.88 -25.60
N PRO A 334 14.15 9.07 -26.67
CA PRO A 334 13.40 9.42 -27.87
C PRO A 334 11.91 9.65 -27.58
N SER A 335 11.38 10.82 -27.97
CA SER A 335 9.99 11.23 -27.66
C SER A 335 8.90 10.45 -28.40
N ASP A 336 9.30 9.75 -29.46
CA ASP A 336 8.47 8.79 -30.18
C ASP A 336 8.22 7.52 -29.36
N ILE A 337 9.13 7.15 -28.44
CA ILE A 337 8.99 6.02 -27.51
C ILE A 337 8.49 6.50 -26.14
N VAL A 338 9.13 7.53 -25.58
CA VAL A 338 8.82 8.09 -24.25
C VAL A 338 8.15 9.45 -24.41
N THR A 339 6.83 9.50 -24.27
CA THR A 339 6.04 10.70 -24.58
C THR A 339 6.04 11.74 -23.46
N CYS A 340 6.31 11.32 -22.23
CA CYS A 340 6.33 12.18 -21.06
C CYS A 340 7.26 11.62 -19.99
N VAL A 341 8.05 12.51 -19.39
CA VAL A 341 8.84 12.26 -18.18
C VAL A 341 8.32 13.21 -17.11
N ARG A 342 7.94 12.70 -15.94
CA ARG A 342 7.45 13.52 -14.82
C ARG A 342 7.83 12.94 -13.47
N GLY A 343 7.88 13.81 -12.46
CA GLY A 343 8.13 13.41 -11.09
C GLY A 343 8.72 14.52 -10.24
N ARG A 344 8.93 14.22 -8.96
CA ARG A 344 9.57 15.10 -7.97
C ARG A 344 10.42 14.22 -7.04
N GLY A 345 11.61 14.68 -6.64
CA GLY A 345 12.60 13.83 -5.96
C GLY A 345 12.83 12.49 -6.68
N LEU A 346 12.86 11.37 -5.95
CA LEU A 346 12.95 10.03 -6.52
C LEU A 346 11.58 9.35 -6.69
N LEU A 347 10.51 10.11 -6.90
CA LEU A 347 9.21 9.60 -7.36
C LEU A 347 9.00 10.05 -8.81
N ASN A 348 9.42 9.19 -9.74
CA ASN A 348 9.40 9.51 -11.18
C ASN A 348 8.62 8.47 -11.97
N ALA A 349 8.15 8.89 -13.14
CA ALA A 349 7.51 8.03 -14.10
C ALA A 349 7.80 8.48 -15.53
N ILE A 350 7.79 7.51 -16.44
CA ILE A 350 7.81 7.72 -17.88
C ILE A 350 6.53 7.17 -18.50
N VAL A 351 6.05 7.79 -19.58
CA VAL A 351 4.89 7.32 -20.35
C VAL A 351 5.38 6.74 -21.67
N ILE A 352 5.07 5.46 -21.91
CA ILE A 352 5.47 4.75 -23.12
C ILE A 352 4.40 4.94 -24.20
N ARG A 353 4.81 5.29 -25.42
CA ARG A 353 3.91 5.21 -26.58
C ARG A 353 3.71 3.75 -26.94
N GLU A 354 2.51 3.23 -26.68
CA GLU A 354 2.19 1.86 -27.07
C GLU A 354 2.09 1.73 -28.60
N THR A 355 2.64 0.63 -29.11
CA THR A 355 2.60 0.26 -30.53
C THR A 355 2.12 -1.19 -30.66
N LYS A 356 2.05 -1.68 -31.89
CA LYS A 356 1.75 -3.10 -32.16
C LYS A 356 2.89 -4.01 -31.67
N ASP A 357 4.11 -3.47 -31.67
CA ASP A 357 5.33 -4.24 -31.43
C ASP A 357 5.73 -4.22 -29.95
N TYR A 358 5.40 -3.16 -29.22
CA TYR A 358 5.72 -3.05 -27.79
C TYR A 358 4.75 -2.17 -26.99
N ASP A 359 4.73 -2.44 -25.69
CA ASP A 359 3.98 -1.73 -24.66
C ASP A 359 4.87 -1.52 -23.42
N ALA A 360 4.37 -0.85 -22.39
CA ALA A 360 5.11 -0.62 -21.15
C ALA A 360 5.48 -1.92 -20.41
N TRP A 361 4.69 -2.99 -20.57
CA TRP A 361 4.99 -4.29 -19.96
C TRP A 361 6.22 -4.95 -20.61
N LYS A 362 6.31 -4.96 -21.95
CA LYS A 362 7.48 -5.46 -22.67
C LYS A 362 8.73 -4.65 -22.35
N VAL A 363 8.61 -3.34 -22.19
CA VAL A 363 9.72 -2.48 -21.72
C VAL A 363 10.18 -2.92 -20.32
N CYS A 364 9.27 -3.14 -19.37
CA CYS A 364 9.63 -3.62 -18.02
C CYS A 364 10.26 -5.03 -18.02
N LEU A 365 9.80 -5.94 -18.88
CA LEU A 365 10.45 -7.25 -19.06
C LEU A 365 11.88 -7.10 -19.56
N ARG A 366 12.12 -6.21 -20.53
CA ARG A 366 13.47 -5.94 -21.04
C ARG A 366 14.35 -5.23 -20.00
N LEU A 367 13.79 -4.32 -19.19
CA LEU A 367 14.51 -3.70 -18.08
C LEU A 367 14.98 -4.77 -17.08
N ARG A 368 14.09 -5.72 -16.71
CA ARG A 368 14.43 -6.85 -15.85
C ARG A 368 15.60 -7.63 -16.45
N ASP A 369 15.50 -8.01 -17.72
CA ASP A 369 16.54 -8.79 -18.40
C ASP A 369 17.89 -8.06 -18.42
N ASN A 370 17.88 -6.72 -18.42
CA ASN A 370 19.07 -5.87 -18.33
C ASN A 370 19.48 -5.50 -16.88
N GLY A 371 18.83 -6.03 -15.84
CA GLY A 371 19.24 -5.86 -14.45
C GLY A 371 18.51 -4.75 -13.66
N LEU A 372 17.34 -4.27 -14.10
CA LEU A 372 16.56 -3.25 -13.38
C LEU A 372 15.08 -3.63 -13.29
N LEU A 373 14.51 -3.60 -12.08
CA LEU A 373 13.11 -3.95 -11.84
C LEU A 373 12.24 -2.70 -11.73
N ALA A 374 11.30 -2.56 -12.66
CA ALA A 374 10.25 -1.55 -12.64
C ALA A 374 8.91 -2.22 -12.99
N LYS A 375 7.79 -1.55 -12.68
CA LYS A 375 6.45 -2.07 -12.99
C LYS A 375 5.56 -0.98 -13.58
N PRO A 376 4.77 -1.29 -14.63
CA PRO A 376 3.84 -0.34 -15.18
C PRO A 376 2.61 -0.14 -14.27
N THR A 377 1.87 0.93 -14.55
CA THR A 377 0.59 1.27 -13.95
C THR A 377 -0.31 1.93 -14.97
N HIS A 378 -1.62 1.71 -14.84
CA HIS A 378 -2.62 2.30 -15.74
C HIS A 378 -2.30 2.05 -17.24
N GLY A 379 -1.72 0.88 -17.57
CA GLY A 379 -1.29 0.54 -18.92
C GLY A 379 0.13 1.04 -19.20
N ASP A 380 0.24 2.29 -19.65
CA ASP A 380 1.39 2.84 -20.39
C ASP A 380 2.43 3.57 -19.52
N ILE A 381 2.19 3.74 -18.22
CA ILE A 381 3.08 4.49 -17.32
C ILE A 381 4.02 3.53 -16.58
N ILE A 382 5.34 3.70 -16.73
CA ILE A 382 6.35 2.97 -15.94
C ILE A 382 6.80 3.82 -14.76
N ARG A 383 6.71 3.27 -13.54
CA ARG A 383 7.25 3.91 -12.32
C ARG A 383 8.75 3.66 -12.19
N LEU A 384 9.48 4.70 -11.80
CA LEU A 384 10.93 4.69 -11.55
C LEU A 384 11.18 5.37 -10.19
N ALA A 385 11.13 4.58 -9.12
CA ALA A 385 11.23 5.02 -7.74
C ALA A 385 12.18 4.10 -6.94
N PRO A 386 13.51 4.28 -7.06
CA PRO A 386 14.50 3.48 -6.32
C PRO A 386 14.58 3.87 -4.83
N PRO A 387 15.26 3.09 -3.97
CA PRO A 387 15.52 3.50 -2.60
C PRO A 387 16.33 4.81 -2.56
N LEU A 388 16.12 5.62 -1.54
CA LEU A 388 16.69 6.96 -1.43
C LEU A 388 18.17 6.94 -1.03
N VAL A 389 18.70 5.79 -0.62
CA VAL A 389 20.13 5.57 -0.34
C VAL A 389 20.97 5.41 -1.62
N ILE A 390 20.34 5.43 -2.80
CA ILE A 390 21.03 5.29 -4.09
C ILE A 390 22.05 6.41 -4.33
N LYS A 391 23.22 6.03 -4.84
CA LYS A 391 24.32 6.94 -5.11
C LYS A 391 24.32 7.41 -6.57
N GLU A 392 25.11 8.44 -6.86
CA GLU A 392 25.18 9.02 -8.21
C GLU A 392 25.72 8.03 -9.25
N ASP A 393 26.77 7.28 -8.93
CA ASP A 393 27.34 6.24 -9.78
C ASP A 393 26.31 5.14 -10.09
N GLU A 394 25.54 4.73 -9.08
CA GLU A 394 24.44 3.77 -9.23
C GLU A 394 23.29 4.33 -10.09
N ILE A 395 22.91 5.60 -9.91
CA ILE A 395 21.92 6.28 -10.77
C ILE A 395 22.40 6.32 -12.22
N ARG A 396 23.68 6.62 -12.47
CA ARG A 396 24.26 6.66 -13.82
C ARG A 396 24.24 5.28 -14.48
N GLU A 397 24.62 4.23 -13.76
CA GLU A 397 24.49 2.84 -14.24
C GLU A 397 23.03 2.51 -14.60
N CYS A 398 22.07 2.90 -13.76
CA CYS A 398 20.65 2.68 -14.03
C CYS A 398 20.17 3.43 -15.27
N ILE A 399 20.64 4.66 -15.49
CA ILE A 399 20.30 5.45 -16.67
C ILE A 399 20.82 4.76 -17.94
N GLU A 400 22.04 4.22 -17.92
CA GLU A 400 22.58 3.43 -19.04
C GLU A 400 21.71 2.21 -19.35
N ILE A 401 21.28 1.48 -18.31
CA ILE A 401 20.35 0.34 -18.45
C ILE A 401 19.03 0.79 -19.08
N ILE A 402 18.46 1.89 -18.60
CA ILE A 402 17.17 2.41 -19.08
C ILE A 402 17.30 2.88 -20.53
N HIS A 403 18.30 3.68 -20.86
CA HIS A 403 18.55 4.17 -22.22
C HIS A 403 18.78 3.02 -23.20
N LYS A 404 19.67 2.08 -22.86
CA LYS A 404 19.90 0.88 -23.67
C LYS A 404 18.62 0.09 -23.92
N THR A 405 17.77 -0.02 -22.90
CA THR A 405 16.49 -0.73 -23.00
C THR A 405 15.52 -0.01 -23.92
N ILE A 406 15.32 1.29 -23.70
CA ILE A 406 14.40 2.12 -24.50
C ILE A 406 14.84 2.15 -25.97
N LEU A 407 16.12 2.33 -26.26
CA LEU A 407 16.68 2.36 -27.62
C LEU A 407 16.66 1.00 -28.35
N SER A 408 16.22 -0.07 -27.67
CA SER A 408 16.09 -1.40 -28.29
C SER A 408 14.71 -1.71 -28.84
N PHE A 409 13.78 -0.74 -28.75
CA PHE A 409 12.45 -0.72 -29.35
C PHE A 409 12.41 0.35 -30.44
#